data_AF-A0A4Q7X6T8-F1
#
_entry.id   AF-A0A4Q7X6T8-F1
#
_cell.length_a   1.000
_cell.length_b   1.000
_cell.length_c   1.000
_cell.angle_alpha   90.00
_cell.angle_beta   90.00
_cell.angle_gamma   90.00
#
_symmetry.space_group_name_H-M   'P 1'
#
loop_
_entity.id
_entity.type
_entity.pdbx_description
1 polymer ?
#
loop_
_entity_poly.entity_id
_entity_poly.type
_entity_poly.pdbx_seq_one_letter_code
_entity_poly.pdbx_strand_id
1 'polypeptide(L)'
;MGRKQLAGIIAAAGLGVLVVGYGAAFAFAGDKIPGDTTVLGIPIGGLSKDDAKAKLDAGLKDRIAAPIALKAGESKFTVAPADAGLTVDVDATVDAAGAGRSLSPARIWHALTGGDAVKPVVDKDDARLKAAIDKLSAQVNRPATEGTITFKGTTPVTHQPAPGLQLDAAKAPAAVVAAYPSDGNAKDLPVGVTQPKAGSDAIKKALTDFAEPAMSGPVRLTVGSKSVELEPAEIAPALTLTAQEGQVIPALRTKSLEPLFQQRFKTLETLPKDATVQIVGAGPKVIPAVDGMVVDRAKVGAAILAILPKPTGERRAAVPLTPTKAAFTTEQATALGITQKMGDFQTQFPHAPYRNTNIGTAARKINGTLLKPNETFSLNKIVGERTKENGFTEGYIISGGKFEKDLGGGVSQSATTTFNAAFFAGLKVLEHKAHSVYISRYPVGREATVAWPNVDLKFLNDSGHGVLVQTVFKPSTPGNSGSIRVIIWGTKVWDITAGQSGKSNFKQPVVQYNPAPGCEAQAPTPGFDITIYRYFAKNGQRLKTEQFTTKYNAANDIRCGPKPGTIPTPPPGGTTTPPGRVKPPTRPAS
;
A
#
# COMPACT_ATOMS: atom_id res chain seq x y z
N MET A 1 -15.73 76.72 -90.70
CA MET A 1 -16.08 75.49 -89.95
C MET A 1 -17.26 75.83 -89.04
N GLY A 2 -18.43 75.21 -89.24
CA GLY A 2 -19.68 75.63 -88.58
C GLY A 2 -19.76 75.18 -87.12
N ARG A 3 -20.40 75.98 -86.25
CA ARG A 3 -20.56 75.72 -84.78
C ARG A 3 -20.97 74.28 -84.42
N LYS A 4 -21.71 73.58 -85.30
CA LYS A 4 -22.11 72.17 -85.11
C LYS A 4 -20.95 71.17 -85.23
N GLN A 5 -19.95 71.44 -86.07
CA GLN A 5 -18.75 70.60 -86.19
C GLN A 5 -17.81 70.79 -84.99
N LEU A 6 -17.68 72.03 -84.47
CA LEU A 6 -16.86 72.31 -83.28
C LEU A 6 -17.47 71.66 -82.02
N ALA A 7 -18.79 71.73 -81.86
CA ALA A 7 -19.50 71.05 -80.76
C ALA A 7 -19.37 69.51 -80.84
N GLY A 8 -19.42 68.94 -82.05
CA GLY A 8 -19.17 67.50 -82.26
C GLY A 8 -17.75 67.07 -81.92
N ILE A 9 -16.74 67.89 -82.24
CA ILE A 9 -15.34 67.62 -81.89
C ILE A 9 -15.09 67.78 -80.39
N ILE A 10 -15.67 68.78 -79.73
CA ILE A 10 -15.55 68.95 -78.27
C ILE A 10 -16.28 67.83 -77.52
N ALA A 11 -17.45 67.42 -77.99
CA ALA A 11 -18.18 66.29 -77.40
C ALA A 11 -17.44 64.95 -77.65
N ALA A 12 -16.87 64.74 -78.84
CA ALA A 12 -16.06 63.56 -79.13
C ALA A 12 -14.73 63.55 -78.37
N ALA A 13 -14.09 64.70 -78.18
CA ALA A 13 -12.89 64.85 -77.37
C ALA A 13 -13.21 64.66 -75.88
N GLY A 14 -14.33 65.20 -75.38
CA GLY A 14 -14.81 64.98 -74.02
C GLY A 14 -15.19 63.53 -73.75
N LEU A 15 -15.87 62.87 -74.69
CA LEU A 15 -16.16 61.45 -74.63
C LEU A 15 -14.88 60.61 -74.74
N GLY A 16 -13.93 61.01 -75.57
CA GLY A 16 -12.60 60.39 -75.66
C GLY A 16 -11.83 60.49 -74.35
N VAL A 17 -11.81 61.66 -73.71
CA VAL A 17 -11.19 61.88 -72.39
C VAL A 17 -11.94 61.11 -71.29
N LEU A 18 -13.26 61.00 -71.36
CA LEU A 18 -14.04 60.19 -70.42
C LEU A 18 -13.81 58.70 -70.62
N VAL A 19 -13.72 58.21 -71.85
CA VAL A 19 -13.44 56.79 -72.15
C VAL A 19 -12.00 56.43 -71.82
N VAL A 20 -11.04 57.32 -72.13
CA VAL A 20 -9.62 57.14 -71.77
C VAL A 20 -9.44 57.29 -70.25
N GLY A 21 -10.09 58.26 -69.62
CA GLY A 21 -10.03 58.49 -68.17
C GLY A 21 -10.74 57.41 -67.38
N TYR A 22 -11.89 56.92 -67.84
CA TYR A 22 -12.58 55.76 -67.28
C TYR A 22 -11.81 54.47 -67.53
N GLY A 23 -11.21 54.31 -68.72
CA GLY A 23 -10.31 53.19 -69.03
C GLY A 23 -9.06 53.18 -68.17
N ALA A 24 -8.47 54.36 -67.92
CA ALA A 24 -7.32 54.52 -67.03
C ALA A 24 -7.70 54.31 -65.55
N ALA A 25 -8.83 54.84 -65.10
CA ALA A 25 -9.36 54.61 -63.76
C ALA A 25 -9.73 53.14 -63.53
N PHE A 26 -10.34 52.48 -64.53
CA PHE A 26 -10.64 51.06 -64.51
C PHE A 26 -9.36 50.20 -64.54
N ALA A 27 -8.37 50.55 -65.35
CA ALA A 27 -7.07 49.87 -65.38
C ALA A 27 -6.30 50.06 -64.06
N PHE A 28 -6.41 51.23 -63.42
CA PHE A 28 -5.72 51.54 -62.18
C PHE A 28 -6.42 50.98 -60.93
N ALA A 29 -7.76 50.98 -60.90
CA ALA A 29 -8.56 50.55 -59.75
C ALA A 29 -9.11 49.12 -59.87
N GLY A 30 -9.02 48.51 -61.06
CA GLY A 30 -9.63 47.21 -61.35
C GLY A 30 -9.17 46.08 -60.44
N ASP A 31 -7.93 46.10 -59.94
CA ASP A 31 -7.39 45.03 -59.08
C ASP A 31 -7.08 45.46 -57.65
N LYS A 32 -7.53 46.66 -57.23
CA LYS A 32 -7.12 47.25 -55.95
C LYS A 32 -8.19 47.16 -54.88
N ILE A 33 -7.73 46.97 -53.64
CA ILE A 33 -8.56 47.03 -52.43
C ILE A 33 -8.97 48.48 -52.15
N PRO A 34 -10.18 48.76 -51.64
CA PRO A 34 -10.62 50.11 -51.29
C PRO A 34 -9.61 50.86 -50.40
N GLY A 35 -9.32 52.12 -50.74
CA GLY A 35 -8.20 52.92 -50.24
C GLY A 35 -8.02 53.00 -48.72
N ASP A 36 -9.11 53.04 -47.95
CA ASP A 36 -9.06 53.20 -46.47
C ASP A 36 -9.20 51.88 -45.70
N THR A 37 -9.03 50.73 -46.37
CA THR A 37 -9.23 49.42 -45.76
C THR A 37 -8.08 49.02 -44.85
N THR A 38 -8.39 48.63 -43.62
CA THR A 38 -7.42 48.13 -42.64
C THR A 38 -7.85 46.78 -42.06
N VAL A 39 -6.88 45.92 -41.75
CA VAL A 39 -7.12 44.66 -41.03
C VAL A 39 -6.29 44.66 -39.76
N LEU A 40 -6.95 44.66 -38.59
CA LEU A 40 -6.31 44.80 -37.27
C LEU A 40 -5.30 45.96 -37.19
N GLY A 41 -5.59 47.08 -37.86
CA GLY A 41 -4.72 48.26 -37.90
C GLY A 41 -3.58 48.21 -38.92
N ILE A 42 -3.48 47.16 -39.74
CA ILE A 42 -2.56 47.08 -40.88
C ILE A 42 -3.26 47.66 -42.12
N PRO A 43 -2.76 48.76 -42.71
CA PRO A 43 -3.38 49.36 -43.89
C PRO A 43 -3.08 48.54 -45.15
N ILE A 44 -4.13 48.03 -45.78
CA ILE A 44 -4.06 47.23 -47.02
C ILE A 44 -4.75 47.90 -48.21
N GLY A 45 -5.45 49.01 -47.98
CA GLY A 45 -6.13 49.76 -49.03
C GLY A 45 -5.18 50.29 -50.11
N GLY A 46 -5.67 50.32 -51.35
CA GLY A 46 -4.92 50.74 -52.53
C GLY A 46 -3.89 49.73 -53.06
N LEU A 47 -3.70 48.59 -52.40
CA LEU A 47 -2.81 47.51 -52.83
C LEU A 47 -3.52 46.54 -53.77
N SER A 48 -2.73 45.86 -54.61
CA SER A 48 -3.19 44.69 -55.34
C SER A 48 -3.49 43.53 -54.37
N LYS A 49 -4.27 42.55 -54.81
CA LYS A 49 -4.56 41.35 -54.02
C LYS A 49 -3.28 40.66 -53.52
N ASP A 50 -2.25 40.53 -54.35
CA ASP A 50 -1.00 39.85 -53.99
C ASP A 50 -0.13 40.69 -53.03
N ASP A 51 -0.05 42.01 -53.24
CA ASP A 51 0.70 42.91 -52.34
C ASP A 51 0.02 43.03 -50.97
N ALA A 52 -1.32 43.01 -50.94
CA ALA A 52 -2.09 43.01 -49.70
C ALA A 52 -1.88 41.72 -48.89
N LYS A 53 -1.84 40.56 -49.54
CA LYS A 53 -1.50 39.28 -48.90
C LYS A 53 -0.12 39.32 -48.27
N ALA A 54 0.90 39.70 -49.05
CA ALA A 54 2.28 39.78 -48.56
C ALA A 54 2.43 40.74 -47.36
N LYS A 55 1.70 41.86 -47.38
CA LYS A 55 1.70 42.84 -46.28
C LYS A 55 0.97 42.34 -45.04
N LEU A 56 -0.14 41.61 -45.20
CA LEU A 56 -0.84 40.98 -44.09
C LEU A 56 -0.02 39.85 -43.47
N ASP A 57 0.60 38.99 -44.28
CA ASP A 57 1.46 37.92 -43.80
C ASP A 57 2.63 38.47 -42.97
N ALA A 58 3.27 39.54 -43.44
CA ALA A 58 4.37 40.18 -42.72
C ALA A 58 3.90 40.87 -41.43
N GLY A 59 2.76 41.56 -41.46
CA GLY A 59 2.27 42.36 -40.33
C GLY A 59 1.51 41.55 -39.27
N LEU A 60 0.93 40.40 -39.63
CA LEU A 60 0.17 39.55 -38.70
C LEU A 60 1.02 38.44 -38.07
N LYS A 61 2.21 38.14 -38.61
CA LYS A 61 3.10 37.03 -38.19
C LYS A 61 3.25 36.87 -36.67
N ASP A 62 3.50 37.96 -35.95
CA ASP A 62 3.70 37.91 -34.50
C ASP A 62 2.38 37.79 -33.73
N ARG A 63 1.29 38.39 -34.25
CA ARG A 63 -0.04 38.38 -33.61
C ARG A 63 -0.78 37.05 -33.78
N ILE A 64 -0.55 36.36 -34.89
CA ILE A 64 -1.15 35.04 -35.18
C ILE A 64 -0.41 33.90 -34.49
N ALA A 65 0.87 34.11 -34.14
CA ALA A 65 1.67 33.15 -33.38
C ALA A 65 1.59 33.36 -31.85
N ALA A 66 1.18 34.57 -31.41
CA ALA A 66 1.06 34.89 -29.99
C ALA A 66 0.05 33.99 -29.26
N PRO A 67 0.38 33.49 -28.04
CA PRO A 67 -0.57 32.72 -27.23
C PRO A 67 -1.83 33.51 -26.92
N ILE A 68 -2.98 32.83 -26.98
CA ILE A 68 -4.28 33.38 -26.59
C ILE A 68 -4.36 33.36 -25.07
N ALA A 69 -4.42 34.53 -24.44
CA ALA A 69 -4.58 34.65 -23.00
C ALA A 69 -6.07 34.53 -22.63
N LEU A 70 -6.37 33.62 -21.71
CA LEU A 70 -7.72 33.30 -21.26
C LEU A 70 -7.77 33.35 -19.73
N LYS A 71 -8.90 33.76 -19.16
CA LYS A 71 -9.13 33.74 -17.70
C LYS A 71 -10.39 32.96 -17.36
N ALA A 72 -10.29 32.11 -16.33
CA ALA A 72 -11.42 31.39 -15.75
C ALA A 72 -11.45 31.70 -14.25
N GLY A 73 -12.40 32.55 -13.84
CA GLY A 73 -12.37 33.17 -12.51
C GLY A 73 -11.10 34.03 -12.35
N GLU A 74 -10.34 33.79 -11.27
CA GLU A 74 -9.07 34.49 -11.01
C GLU A 74 -7.84 33.83 -11.65
N SER A 75 -8.00 32.64 -12.23
CA SER A 75 -6.88 31.87 -12.81
C SER A 75 -6.69 32.22 -14.29
N LYS A 76 -5.42 32.42 -14.70
CA LYS A 76 -5.03 32.72 -16.08
C LYS A 76 -4.50 31.47 -16.78
N PHE A 77 -4.89 31.28 -18.03
CA PHE A 77 -4.51 30.17 -18.89
C PHE A 77 -4.08 30.71 -20.24
N THR A 78 -3.26 29.94 -20.95
CA THR A 78 -2.83 30.27 -22.30
C THR A 78 -3.06 29.09 -23.23
N VAL A 79 -3.51 29.38 -24.45
CA VAL A 79 -3.68 28.40 -25.51
C VAL A 79 -2.87 28.86 -26.72
N ALA A 80 -2.00 27.98 -27.21
CA ALA A 80 -1.27 28.27 -28.44
C ALA A 80 -2.24 28.16 -29.65
N PRO A 81 -2.29 29.14 -30.56
CA PRO A 81 -3.15 29.07 -31.75
C PRO A 81 -2.93 27.80 -32.58
N ALA A 82 -1.68 27.34 -32.70
CA ALA A 82 -1.33 26.12 -33.41
C ALA A 82 -1.93 24.85 -32.78
N ASP A 83 -1.95 24.78 -31.44
CA ASP A 83 -2.56 23.66 -30.69
C ASP A 83 -4.09 23.66 -30.85
N ALA A 84 -4.70 24.84 -30.95
CA ALA A 84 -6.13 25.01 -31.17
C ALA A 84 -6.55 24.92 -32.65
N GLY A 85 -5.59 24.74 -33.57
CA GLY A 85 -5.85 24.68 -35.01
C GLY A 85 -6.46 25.97 -35.57
N LEU A 86 -6.08 27.13 -35.01
CA LEU A 86 -6.55 28.44 -35.45
C LEU A 86 -5.52 29.12 -36.34
N THR A 87 -5.95 29.51 -37.53
CA THR A 87 -5.13 30.23 -38.50
C THR A 87 -5.94 31.37 -39.11
N VAL A 88 -5.27 32.45 -39.49
CA VAL A 88 -5.92 33.50 -40.29
C VAL A 88 -5.91 33.06 -41.76
N ASP A 89 -7.08 32.99 -42.37
CA ASP A 89 -7.20 32.82 -43.82
C ASP A 89 -7.00 34.18 -44.49
N VAL A 90 -5.76 34.44 -44.89
CA VAL A 90 -5.35 35.71 -45.51
C VAL A 90 -6.02 35.90 -46.87
N ASP A 91 -6.28 34.82 -47.60
CA ASP A 91 -6.93 34.87 -48.91
C ASP A 91 -8.40 35.28 -48.76
N ALA A 92 -9.14 34.61 -47.87
CA ALA A 92 -10.53 34.95 -47.57
C ALA A 92 -10.64 36.33 -46.90
N THR A 93 -9.65 36.74 -46.10
CA THR A 93 -9.62 38.08 -45.48
C THR A 93 -9.45 39.19 -46.53
N VAL A 94 -8.57 38.99 -47.52
CA VAL A 94 -8.37 39.94 -48.62
C VAL A 94 -9.57 39.98 -49.57
N ASP A 95 -10.24 38.85 -49.79
CA ASP A 95 -11.47 38.80 -50.58
C ASP A 95 -12.65 39.47 -49.87
N ALA A 96 -12.78 39.26 -48.55
CA ALA A 96 -13.76 39.96 -47.71
C ALA A 96 -13.49 41.48 -47.63
N ALA A 97 -12.23 41.90 -47.78
CA ALA A 97 -11.84 43.29 -47.91
C ALA A 97 -12.23 43.94 -49.26
N GLY A 98 -12.89 43.19 -50.15
CA GLY A 98 -13.50 43.73 -51.37
C GLY A 98 -12.60 43.73 -52.59
N ALA A 99 -11.51 42.93 -52.59
CA ALA A 99 -10.64 42.74 -53.74
C ALA A 99 -11.42 42.16 -54.95
N GLY A 100 -11.35 42.80 -56.12
CA GLY A 100 -11.88 42.24 -57.37
C GLY A 100 -12.21 43.25 -58.49
N ARG A 101 -12.08 42.81 -59.74
CA ARG A 101 -12.40 43.59 -60.96
C ARG A 101 -13.89 43.83 -61.11
N SER A 102 -14.29 45.10 -61.10
CA SER A 102 -15.66 45.52 -61.42
C SER A 102 -15.67 46.65 -62.46
N LEU A 103 -16.46 46.48 -63.52
CA LEU A 103 -16.74 47.50 -64.54
C LEU A 103 -17.84 48.48 -64.10
N SER A 104 -18.27 48.49 -62.83
CA SER A 104 -19.30 49.42 -62.36
C SER A 104 -18.69 50.74 -61.85
N PRO A 105 -19.12 51.92 -62.35
CA PRO A 105 -18.57 53.23 -61.93
C PRO A 105 -18.62 53.49 -60.42
N ALA A 106 -19.67 53.02 -59.74
CA ALA A 106 -19.82 53.16 -58.29
C ALA A 106 -18.79 52.34 -57.49
N ARG A 107 -18.44 51.13 -57.94
CA ARG A 107 -17.37 50.33 -57.33
C ARG A 107 -15.99 50.95 -57.55
N ILE A 108 -15.74 51.52 -58.73
CA ILE A 108 -14.48 52.21 -59.04
C ILE A 108 -14.32 53.43 -58.12
N TRP A 109 -15.39 54.20 -57.89
CA TRP A 109 -15.37 55.30 -56.93
C TRP A 109 -15.16 54.81 -55.49
N HIS A 110 -15.88 53.77 -55.04
CA HIS A 110 -15.71 53.19 -53.71
C HIS A 110 -14.32 52.57 -53.50
N ALA A 111 -13.70 52.00 -54.54
CA ALA A 111 -12.32 51.52 -54.47
C ALA A 111 -11.31 52.66 -54.27
N LEU A 112 -11.64 53.87 -54.74
CA LEU A 112 -10.79 55.06 -54.64
C LEU A 112 -11.02 55.89 -53.36
N THR A 113 -12.23 55.89 -52.80
CA THR A 113 -12.61 56.78 -51.67
C THR A 113 -13.26 56.09 -50.49
N GLY A 114 -13.39 54.76 -50.51
CA GLY A 114 -14.01 53.97 -49.45
C GLY A 114 -13.04 52.98 -48.81
N GLY A 115 -13.49 52.34 -47.74
CA GLY A 115 -12.74 51.34 -46.99
C GLY A 115 -13.21 51.29 -45.54
N ASP A 116 -13.26 50.09 -44.96
CA ASP A 116 -13.66 49.84 -43.58
C ASP A 116 -12.60 49.02 -42.84
N ALA A 117 -12.69 48.96 -41.51
CA ALA A 117 -11.92 48.02 -40.72
C ALA A 117 -12.50 46.60 -40.88
N VAL A 118 -11.74 45.71 -41.52
CA VAL A 118 -12.15 44.33 -41.80
C VAL A 118 -11.56 43.40 -40.74
N LYS A 119 -12.40 42.55 -40.14
CA LYS A 119 -11.94 41.50 -39.22
C LYS A 119 -11.29 40.37 -40.02
N PRO A 120 -10.14 39.83 -39.59
CA PRO A 120 -9.56 38.67 -40.23
C PRO A 120 -10.53 37.50 -40.22
N VAL A 121 -10.63 36.80 -41.35
CA VAL A 121 -11.32 35.52 -41.44
C VAL A 121 -10.43 34.48 -40.78
N VAL A 122 -10.98 33.77 -39.79
CA VAL A 122 -10.26 32.73 -39.04
C VAL A 122 -10.71 31.39 -39.56
N ASP A 123 -9.75 30.62 -40.06
CA ASP A 123 -9.94 29.20 -40.33
C ASP A 123 -9.70 28.38 -39.06
N LYS A 124 -10.48 27.31 -38.90
CA LYS A 124 -10.47 26.48 -37.70
C LYS A 124 -10.50 25.00 -38.05
N ASP A 125 -9.58 24.26 -37.45
CA ASP A 125 -9.65 22.80 -37.36
C ASP A 125 -10.49 22.42 -36.14
N ASP A 126 -11.74 22.00 -36.35
CA ASP A 126 -12.67 21.65 -35.28
C ASP A 126 -12.15 20.51 -34.38
N ALA A 127 -11.33 19.59 -34.90
CA ALA A 127 -10.78 18.49 -34.13
C ALA A 127 -9.64 18.97 -33.20
N ARG A 128 -8.74 19.82 -33.71
CA ARG A 128 -7.69 20.45 -32.89
C ARG A 128 -8.24 21.43 -31.88
N LEU A 129 -9.23 22.23 -32.26
CA LEU A 129 -9.93 23.14 -31.35
C LEU A 129 -10.58 22.35 -30.22
N LYS A 130 -11.28 21.27 -30.52
CA LYS A 130 -11.84 20.37 -29.50
C LYS A 130 -10.74 19.80 -28.58
N ALA A 131 -9.64 19.30 -29.12
CA ALA A 131 -8.54 18.76 -28.32
C ALA A 131 -7.91 19.79 -27.38
N ALA A 132 -7.74 21.04 -27.86
CA ALA A 132 -7.25 22.15 -27.05
C ALA A 132 -8.23 22.52 -25.92
N ILE A 133 -9.55 22.54 -26.20
CA ILE A 133 -10.58 22.75 -25.19
C ILE A 133 -10.60 21.61 -24.17
N ASP A 134 -10.46 20.34 -24.60
CA ASP A 134 -10.41 19.20 -23.69
C ASP A 134 -9.17 19.28 -22.76
N LYS A 135 -8.01 19.66 -23.29
CA LYS A 135 -6.79 19.92 -22.51
C LYS A 135 -6.94 21.09 -21.54
N LEU A 136 -7.61 22.16 -21.95
CA LEU A 136 -7.90 23.32 -21.12
C LEU A 136 -8.92 22.97 -20.02
N SER A 137 -9.95 22.20 -20.36
CA SER A 137 -10.96 21.67 -19.45
C SER A 137 -10.30 20.86 -18.32
N ALA A 138 -9.30 20.03 -18.62
CA ALA A 138 -8.55 19.29 -17.60
C ALA A 138 -7.75 20.18 -16.64
N GLN A 139 -7.40 21.40 -17.03
CA GLN A 139 -6.67 22.37 -16.17
C GLN A 139 -7.61 23.30 -15.40
N VAL A 140 -8.75 23.67 -16.00
CA VAL A 140 -9.73 24.59 -15.41
C VAL A 140 -10.67 23.85 -14.46
N ASN A 141 -11.09 22.63 -14.81
CA ASN A 141 -12.09 21.91 -14.04
C ASN A 141 -11.51 21.46 -12.71
N ARG A 142 -12.13 21.96 -11.63
CA ARG A 142 -11.81 21.53 -10.28
C ARG A 142 -13.10 21.49 -9.45
N PRO A 143 -13.28 20.44 -8.64
CA PRO A 143 -14.42 20.39 -7.73
C PRO A 143 -14.31 21.52 -6.69
N ALA A 144 -15.45 21.91 -6.13
CA ALA A 144 -15.45 22.78 -4.96
C ALA A 144 -14.78 22.05 -3.79
N THR A 145 -13.90 22.75 -3.07
CA THR A 145 -13.26 22.20 -1.88
C THR A 145 -13.98 22.71 -0.66
N GLU A 146 -14.49 21.79 0.14
CA GLU A 146 -15.15 22.11 1.40
C GLU A 146 -14.14 22.61 2.45
N GLY A 147 -14.60 23.56 3.26
CA GLY A 147 -13.84 24.01 4.42
C GLY A 147 -13.83 22.92 5.49
N THR A 148 -12.73 22.83 6.23
CA THR A 148 -12.59 21.84 7.31
C THR A 148 -11.80 22.43 8.47
N ILE A 149 -11.96 21.85 9.66
CA ILE A 149 -11.14 22.16 10.83
C ILE A 149 -10.45 20.86 11.26
N THR A 150 -9.13 20.94 11.34
CA THR A 150 -8.23 19.86 11.78
C THR A 150 -7.52 20.28 13.05
N PHE A 151 -6.88 19.36 13.77
CA PHE A 151 -6.17 19.67 15.01
C PHE A 151 -4.68 19.31 14.90
N LYS A 152 -3.81 20.27 15.17
CA LYS A 152 -2.37 20.05 15.35
C LYS A 152 -2.09 20.03 16.85
N GLY A 153 -2.02 18.83 17.43
CA GLY A 153 -2.08 18.69 18.89
C GLY A 153 -3.47 19.09 19.39
N THR A 154 -3.56 20.10 20.24
CA THR A 154 -4.82 20.67 20.74
C THR A 154 -5.20 21.98 20.04
N THR A 155 -4.42 22.45 19.07
CA THR A 155 -4.70 23.70 18.35
C THR A 155 -5.54 23.45 17.10
N PRO A 156 -6.73 24.05 16.97
CA PRO A 156 -7.53 23.96 15.75
C PRO A 156 -6.86 24.73 14.60
N VAL A 157 -6.82 24.11 13.43
CA VAL A 157 -6.30 24.65 12.18
C VAL A 157 -7.44 24.63 11.17
N THR A 158 -7.83 25.83 10.71
CA THR A 158 -8.90 26.00 9.72
C THR A 158 -8.34 25.92 8.30
N HIS A 159 -9.10 25.27 7.43
CA HIS A 159 -8.86 25.23 5.99
C HIS A 159 -10.06 25.88 5.31
N GLN A 160 -9.80 26.95 4.55
CA GLN A 160 -10.87 27.72 3.94
C GLN A 160 -11.48 26.98 2.75
N PRO A 161 -12.80 27.08 2.55
CA PRO A 161 -13.45 26.51 1.37
C PRO A 161 -13.05 27.29 0.12
N ALA A 162 -13.05 26.63 -1.04
CA ALA A 162 -12.79 27.27 -2.33
C ALA A 162 -13.82 26.85 -3.39
N PRO A 163 -14.31 27.79 -4.23
CA PRO A 163 -15.26 27.45 -5.29
C PRO A 163 -14.68 26.50 -6.33
N GLY A 164 -15.53 25.59 -6.79
CA GLY A 164 -15.27 24.73 -7.93
C GLY A 164 -15.49 25.49 -9.24
N LEU A 165 -14.71 25.14 -10.25
CA LEU A 165 -14.85 25.69 -11.60
C LEU A 165 -15.12 24.55 -12.57
N GLN A 166 -16.04 24.76 -13.51
CA GLN A 166 -16.35 23.83 -14.57
C GLN A 166 -16.45 24.59 -15.89
N LEU A 167 -15.59 24.28 -16.85
CA LEU A 167 -15.60 24.89 -18.18
C LEU A 167 -16.87 24.49 -18.93
N ASP A 168 -17.58 25.48 -19.50
CA ASP A 168 -18.71 25.26 -20.42
C ASP A 168 -18.16 24.86 -21.79
N ALA A 169 -18.00 23.55 -22.00
CA ALA A 169 -17.42 23.01 -23.23
C ALA A 169 -18.22 23.34 -24.50
N ALA A 170 -19.50 23.71 -24.38
CA ALA A 170 -20.32 24.11 -25.53
C ALA A 170 -20.03 25.55 -25.97
N LYS A 171 -19.76 26.46 -25.02
CA LYS A 171 -19.47 27.88 -25.32
C LYS A 171 -17.98 28.20 -25.43
N ALA A 172 -17.12 27.38 -24.84
CA ALA A 172 -15.67 27.62 -24.82
C ALA A 172 -15.04 27.71 -26.23
N PRO A 173 -15.40 26.89 -27.23
CA PRO A 173 -14.83 27.01 -28.58
C PRO A 173 -15.06 28.39 -29.21
N ALA A 174 -16.28 28.93 -29.09
CA ALA A 174 -16.60 30.26 -29.62
C ALA A 174 -15.82 31.38 -28.90
N ALA A 175 -15.63 31.25 -27.59
CA ALA A 175 -14.84 32.21 -26.81
C ALA A 175 -13.36 32.19 -27.19
N VAL A 176 -12.78 31.01 -27.46
CA VAL A 176 -11.38 30.88 -27.89
C VAL A 176 -11.17 31.42 -29.30
N VAL A 177 -12.09 31.12 -30.24
CA VAL A 177 -12.05 31.68 -31.60
C VAL A 177 -12.18 33.20 -31.58
N ALA A 178 -13.09 33.76 -30.77
CA ALA A 178 -13.28 35.20 -30.65
C ALA A 178 -12.09 35.92 -29.99
N ALA A 179 -11.26 35.20 -29.23
CA ALA A 179 -10.04 35.71 -28.61
C ALA A 179 -8.82 35.67 -29.56
N TYR A 180 -8.98 35.17 -30.78
CA TYR A 180 -7.95 35.09 -31.81
C TYR A 180 -8.24 36.06 -32.99
N PRO A 181 -7.23 36.75 -33.54
CA PRO A 181 -5.82 36.82 -33.12
C PRO A 181 -5.60 37.54 -31.78
N SER A 182 -4.52 37.20 -31.07
CA SER A 182 -4.27 37.72 -29.71
C SER A 182 -4.01 39.23 -29.72
N ASP A 183 -4.74 39.97 -28.88
CA ASP A 183 -4.56 41.41 -28.65
C ASP A 183 -3.75 41.70 -27.36
N GLY A 184 -3.22 40.66 -26.71
CA GLY A 184 -2.47 40.74 -25.45
C GLY A 184 -3.34 40.80 -24.19
N ASN A 185 -4.67 40.93 -24.31
CA ASN A 185 -5.58 40.99 -23.17
C ASN A 185 -6.22 39.64 -22.89
N ALA A 186 -6.30 39.25 -21.62
CA ALA A 186 -6.94 38.00 -21.22
C ALA A 186 -8.47 38.06 -21.40
N LYS A 187 -9.04 37.14 -22.17
CA LYS A 187 -10.50 37.05 -22.40
C LYS A 187 -11.14 36.04 -21.43
N ASP A 188 -12.37 36.32 -21.00
CA ASP A 188 -13.11 35.45 -20.07
C ASP A 188 -13.55 34.15 -20.76
N LEU A 189 -13.28 33.02 -20.10
CA LEU A 189 -13.84 31.72 -20.46
C LEU A 189 -15.19 31.52 -19.78
N PRO A 190 -16.17 30.96 -20.50
CA PRO A 190 -17.45 30.61 -19.91
C PRO A 190 -17.25 29.44 -18.95
N VAL A 191 -17.40 29.71 -17.65
CA VAL A 191 -17.28 28.70 -16.59
C VAL A 191 -18.52 28.71 -15.70
N GLY A 192 -18.98 27.53 -15.33
CA GLY A 192 -19.89 27.34 -14.20
C GLY A 192 -19.10 27.38 -12.90
N VAL A 193 -19.60 28.13 -11.91
CA VAL A 193 -19.01 28.18 -10.57
C VAL A 193 -19.88 27.35 -9.62
N THR A 194 -19.29 26.35 -8.99
CA THR A 194 -19.95 25.56 -7.93
C THR A 194 -19.48 26.07 -6.58
N GLN A 195 -20.41 26.55 -5.76
CA GLN A 195 -20.07 27.03 -4.42
C GLN A 195 -19.89 25.85 -3.45
N PRO A 196 -18.97 25.96 -2.47
CA PRO A 196 -18.84 24.99 -1.38
C PRO A 196 -20.13 24.93 -0.56
N LYS A 197 -20.43 23.77 0.03
CA LYS A 197 -21.66 23.58 0.82
C LYS A 197 -21.68 24.45 2.06
N ALA A 198 -20.54 24.63 2.74
CA ALA A 198 -20.43 25.57 3.85
C ALA A 198 -19.41 26.68 3.53
N GLY A 199 -19.84 27.93 3.68
CA GLY A 199 -18.98 29.10 3.49
C GLY A 199 -18.02 29.35 4.66
N SER A 200 -17.12 30.31 4.48
CA SER A 200 -16.12 30.69 5.50
C SER A 200 -16.73 31.10 6.84
N ASP A 201 -17.94 31.68 6.86
CA ASP A 201 -18.60 32.07 8.10
C ASP A 201 -19.08 30.87 8.92
N ALA A 202 -19.50 29.79 8.26
CA ALA A 202 -19.81 28.53 8.95
C ALA A 202 -18.55 27.92 9.60
N ILE A 203 -17.39 28.04 8.94
CA ILE A 203 -16.10 27.59 9.50
C ILE A 203 -15.70 28.43 10.70
N LYS A 204 -15.82 29.77 10.62
CA LYS A 204 -15.55 30.66 11.77
C LYS A 204 -16.46 30.33 12.95
N LYS A 205 -17.75 30.15 12.69
CA LYS A 205 -18.73 29.77 13.73
C LYS A 205 -18.38 28.42 14.36
N ALA A 206 -18.00 27.43 13.56
CA ALA A 206 -17.60 26.12 14.08
C ALA A 206 -16.29 26.15 14.86
N LEU A 207 -15.38 27.05 14.51
CA LEU A 207 -14.15 27.30 15.27
C LEU A 207 -14.48 27.81 16.68
N THR A 208 -15.29 28.87 16.78
CA THR A 208 -15.62 29.52 18.06
C THR A 208 -16.59 28.72 18.92
N ASP A 209 -17.63 28.14 18.31
CA ASP A 209 -18.73 27.52 19.04
C ASP A 209 -18.42 26.06 19.41
N PHE A 210 -17.47 25.42 18.73
CA PHE A 210 -17.14 24.02 18.95
C PHE A 210 -15.65 23.75 19.08
N ALA A 211 -14.82 24.10 18.10
CA ALA A 211 -13.43 23.60 18.05
C ALA A 211 -12.54 24.15 19.17
N GLU A 212 -12.64 25.44 19.48
CA GLU A 212 -11.93 26.08 20.59
C GLU A 212 -12.43 25.57 21.95
N PRO A 213 -13.74 25.57 22.25
CA PRO A 213 -14.26 24.92 23.44
C PRO A 213 -13.82 23.46 23.56
N ALA A 214 -13.96 22.64 22.52
CA ALA A 214 -13.61 21.22 22.56
C ALA A 214 -12.20 20.96 23.10
N MET A 215 -11.26 21.88 22.87
CA MET A 215 -9.87 21.76 23.30
C MET A 215 -9.54 22.44 24.64
N SER A 216 -10.50 23.13 25.26
CA SER A 216 -10.28 23.95 26.47
C SER A 216 -10.15 23.18 27.79
N GLY A 217 -10.30 21.86 27.78
CA GLY A 217 -10.21 21.04 28.99
C GLY A 217 -10.74 19.62 28.83
N PRO A 218 -10.46 18.75 29.81
CA PRO A 218 -10.79 17.33 29.74
C PRO A 218 -12.30 17.08 29.76
N VAL A 219 -12.69 15.92 29.25
CA VAL A 219 -14.06 15.40 29.36
C VAL A 219 -14.09 14.24 30.35
N ARG A 220 -15.13 14.19 31.19
CA ARG A 220 -15.33 13.14 32.19
C ARG A 220 -16.43 12.18 31.76
N LEU A 221 -16.06 10.93 31.51
CA LEU A 221 -17.02 9.85 31.26
C LEU A 221 -17.27 9.07 32.54
N THR A 222 -18.53 8.75 32.82
CA THR A 222 -18.91 8.06 34.06
C THR A 222 -19.73 6.80 33.84
N VAL A 223 -19.48 5.80 34.67
CA VAL A 223 -20.22 4.54 34.77
C VAL A 223 -20.53 4.29 36.24
N GLY A 224 -21.77 4.52 36.66
CA GLY A 224 -22.14 4.48 38.08
C GLY A 224 -21.32 5.48 38.91
N SER A 225 -20.63 5.00 39.94
CA SER A 225 -19.74 5.81 40.80
C SER A 225 -18.32 5.99 40.23
N LYS A 226 -17.97 5.28 39.17
CA LYS A 226 -16.63 5.35 38.57
C LYS A 226 -16.58 6.37 37.45
N SER A 227 -15.43 7.01 37.30
CA SER A 227 -15.20 7.98 36.22
C SER A 227 -13.79 7.87 35.65
N VAL A 228 -13.66 8.30 34.40
CA VAL A 228 -12.39 8.54 33.75
C VAL A 228 -12.40 9.90 33.09
N GLU A 229 -11.25 10.55 33.08
CA GLU A 229 -11.03 11.81 32.38
C GLU A 229 -10.19 11.54 31.14
N LEU A 230 -10.63 12.12 30.02
CA LEU A 230 -9.93 12.07 28.75
C LEU A 230 -9.48 13.49 28.41
N GLU A 231 -8.19 13.64 28.19
CA GLU A 231 -7.57 14.92 27.89
C GLU A 231 -7.83 15.33 26.43
N PRO A 232 -7.86 16.63 26.11
CA PRO A 232 -8.01 17.10 24.73
C PRO A 232 -6.99 16.48 23.77
N ALA A 233 -5.74 16.34 24.20
CA ALA A 233 -4.68 15.75 23.38
C ALA A 233 -4.93 14.26 23.03
N GLU A 234 -5.70 13.54 23.85
CA GLU A 234 -6.07 12.15 23.61
C GLU A 234 -7.22 12.03 22.60
N ILE A 235 -8.10 13.04 22.53
CA ILE A 235 -9.31 13.05 21.68
C ILE A 235 -9.05 13.71 20.32
N ALA A 236 -8.28 14.80 20.30
CA ALA A 236 -8.04 15.64 19.13
C ALA A 236 -7.60 14.87 17.87
N PRO A 237 -6.72 13.85 17.94
CA PRO A 237 -6.32 13.08 16.74
C PRO A 237 -7.49 12.34 16.07
N ALA A 238 -8.57 12.07 16.81
CA ALA A 238 -9.75 11.37 16.32
C ALA A 238 -10.91 12.32 15.95
N LEU A 239 -10.79 13.62 16.24
CA LEU A 239 -11.85 14.61 16.03
C LEU A 239 -11.66 15.31 14.68
N THR A 240 -12.72 15.34 13.88
CA THR A 240 -12.74 16.02 12.59
C THR A 240 -14.02 16.81 12.40
N LEU A 241 -13.93 18.01 11.84
CA LEU A 241 -15.08 18.85 11.53
C LEU A 241 -15.19 18.99 10.02
N THR A 242 -16.31 18.54 9.45
CA THR A 242 -16.52 18.50 7.99
C THR A 242 -17.77 19.29 7.62
N ALA A 243 -17.68 20.10 6.56
CA ALA A 243 -18.83 20.80 6.03
C ALA A 243 -19.84 19.85 5.38
N GLN A 244 -21.10 19.91 5.81
CA GLN A 244 -22.24 19.20 5.25
C GLN A 244 -23.47 20.11 5.33
N GLU A 245 -24.23 20.23 4.22
CA GLU A 245 -25.53 20.92 4.18
C GLU A 245 -25.54 22.34 4.77
N GLY A 246 -24.52 23.16 4.48
CA GLY A 246 -24.45 24.53 5.00
C GLY A 246 -23.88 24.66 6.42
N GLN A 247 -23.59 23.54 7.09
CA GLN A 247 -23.08 23.50 8.45
C GLN A 247 -21.77 22.73 8.53
N VAL A 248 -21.05 22.87 9.65
CA VAL A 248 -19.83 22.11 9.93
C VAL A 248 -20.14 21.12 11.04
N ILE A 249 -20.15 19.83 10.70
CA ILE A 249 -20.56 18.77 11.60
C ILE A 249 -19.30 18.12 12.21
N PRO A 250 -19.21 18.03 13.55
CA PRO A 250 -18.13 17.33 14.21
C PRO A 250 -18.37 15.81 14.18
N ALA A 251 -17.31 15.07 13.90
CA ALA A 251 -17.31 13.62 13.89
C ALA A 251 -16.09 13.10 14.67
N LEU A 252 -16.32 12.05 15.47
CA LEU A 252 -15.27 11.38 16.23
C LEU A 252 -15.02 9.99 15.66
N ARG A 253 -13.78 9.72 15.28
CA ARG A 253 -13.33 8.42 14.78
C ARG A 253 -13.13 7.45 15.95
N THR A 254 -14.22 6.93 16.50
CA THR A 254 -14.18 6.06 17.70
C THR A 254 -13.27 4.84 17.56
N LYS A 255 -13.16 4.26 16.36
CA LYS A 255 -12.26 3.12 16.10
C LYS A 255 -10.79 3.43 16.38
N SER A 256 -10.30 4.66 16.09
CA SER A 256 -8.91 5.02 16.36
C SER A 256 -8.65 5.27 17.85
N LEU A 257 -9.69 5.43 18.65
CA LEU A 257 -9.60 5.59 20.11
C LEU A 257 -9.64 4.26 20.87
N GLU A 258 -9.81 3.11 20.20
CA GLU A 258 -9.91 1.83 20.90
C GLU A 258 -8.68 1.48 21.76
N PRO A 259 -7.42 1.72 21.32
CA PRO A 259 -6.25 1.51 22.20
C PRO A 259 -6.28 2.40 23.45
N LEU A 260 -6.75 3.65 23.30
CA LEU A 260 -6.94 4.57 24.42
C LEU A 260 -8.02 4.05 25.36
N PHE A 261 -9.16 3.60 24.85
CA PHE A 261 -10.24 3.04 25.66
C PHE A 261 -9.79 1.80 26.43
N GLN A 262 -9.07 0.88 25.80
CA GLN A 262 -8.51 -0.30 26.47
C GLN A 262 -7.55 0.06 27.62
N GLN A 263 -6.85 1.19 27.52
CA GLN A 263 -5.98 1.68 28.57
C GLN A 263 -6.76 2.39 29.68
N ARG A 264 -7.62 3.34 29.31
CA ARG A 264 -8.28 4.26 30.23
C ARG A 264 -9.52 3.66 30.90
N PHE A 265 -10.24 2.77 30.23
CA PHE A 265 -11.49 2.21 30.75
C PHE A 265 -11.29 0.99 31.65
N LYS A 266 -10.05 0.52 31.89
CA LYS A 266 -9.77 -0.64 32.76
C LYS A 266 -10.45 -0.60 34.14
N THR A 267 -10.71 0.60 34.64
CA THR A 267 -11.42 0.81 35.91
C THR A 267 -12.95 0.84 35.74
N LEU A 268 -13.44 1.27 34.57
CA LEU A 268 -14.86 1.42 34.23
C LEU A 268 -15.52 0.12 33.77
N GLU A 269 -14.78 -0.73 33.06
CA GLU A 269 -15.29 -1.99 32.52
C GLU A 269 -14.57 -3.22 33.07
N THR A 270 -15.23 -4.36 32.93
CA THR A 270 -14.63 -5.68 33.13
C THR A 270 -14.63 -6.38 31.79
N LEU A 271 -13.46 -6.64 31.22
CA LEU A 271 -13.37 -7.36 29.95
C LEU A 271 -13.74 -8.84 30.14
N PRO A 272 -14.42 -9.46 29.17
CA PRO A 272 -14.67 -10.89 29.23
C PRO A 272 -13.36 -11.67 29.20
N LYS A 273 -13.32 -12.81 29.89
CA LYS A 273 -12.20 -13.75 29.88
C LYS A 273 -12.68 -15.09 29.35
N ASP A 274 -12.00 -15.56 28.32
CA ASP A 274 -12.27 -16.86 27.73
C ASP A 274 -12.04 -18.00 28.73
N ALA A 275 -12.86 -19.04 28.61
CA ALA A 275 -12.60 -20.31 29.28
C ALA A 275 -11.27 -20.89 28.81
N THR A 276 -10.59 -21.65 29.66
CA THR A 276 -9.37 -22.37 29.26
C THR A 276 -9.39 -23.79 29.78
N VAL A 277 -8.57 -24.66 29.21
CA VAL A 277 -8.35 -26.01 29.76
C VAL A 277 -6.92 -26.06 30.26
N GLN A 278 -6.74 -26.31 31.56
CA GLN A 278 -5.43 -26.35 32.20
C GLN A 278 -5.23 -27.66 32.94
N ILE A 279 -3.99 -28.07 33.15
CA ILE A 279 -3.67 -29.23 33.99
C ILE A 279 -3.59 -28.77 35.44
N VAL A 280 -4.53 -29.23 36.26
CA VAL A 280 -4.59 -28.93 37.69
C VAL A 280 -4.46 -30.25 38.45
N GLY A 281 -3.40 -30.37 39.26
CA GLY A 281 -3.08 -31.62 39.93
C GLY A 281 -2.75 -32.73 38.92
N ALA A 282 -3.56 -33.79 38.91
CA ALA A 282 -3.30 -34.99 38.11
C ALA A 282 -3.91 -34.99 36.69
N GLY A 283 -4.70 -33.98 36.32
CA GLY A 283 -5.43 -34.01 35.05
C GLY A 283 -5.99 -32.68 34.55
N PRO A 284 -6.64 -32.69 33.37
CA PRO A 284 -7.21 -31.51 32.75
C PRO A 284 -8.46 -31.02 33.49
N LYS A 285 -8.58 -29.70 33.64
CA LYS A 285 -9.73 -29.02 34.23
C LYS A 285 -10.09 -27.79 33.40
N VAL A 286 -11.38 -27.61 33.16
CA VAL A 286 -11.92 -26.38 32.56
C VAL A 286 -11.87 -25.28 33.61
N ILE A 287 -11.20 -24.19 33.27
CA ILE A 287 -11.28 -22.91 33.97
C ILE A 287 -12.42 -22.13 33.31
N PRO A 288 -13.51 -21.83 34.02
CA PRO A 288 -14.69 -21.19 33.43
C PRO A 288 -14.38 -19.83 32.80
N ALA A 289 -15.12 -19.53 31.74
CA ALA A 289 -15.19 -18.19 31.19
C ALA A 289 -15.82 -17.23 32.21
N VAL A 290 -15.42 -15.96 32.12
CA VAL A 290 -16.03 -14.88 32.89
C VAL A 290 -16.57 -13.88 31.89
N ASP A 291 -17.88 -13.66 31.90
CA ASP A 291 -18.49 -12.63 31.06
C ASP A 291 -18.09 -11.23 31.55
N GLY A 292 -17.98 -10.31 30.60
CA GLY A 292 -17.59 -8.94 30.83
C GLY A 292 -18.77 -7.98 30.85
N MET A 293 -18.54 -6.80 31.42
CA MET A 293 -19.41 -5.64 31.31
C MET A 293 -18.56 -4.52 30.73
N VAL A 294 -18.74 -4.24 29.44
CA VAL A 294 -17.90 -3.29 28.68
C VAL A 294 -18.66 -2.00 28.40
N VAL A 295 -17.97 -0.87 28.35
CA VAL A 295 -18.59 0.40 27.98
C VAL A 295 -19.07 0.31 26.53
N ASP A 296 -20.33 0.68 26.31
CA ASP A 296 -20.97 0.66 24.99
C ASP A 296 -20.27 1.63 24.01
N ARG A 297 -19.34 1.08 23.23
CA ARG A 297 -18.50 1.85 22.30
C ARG A 297 -19.31 2.63 21.26
N ALA A 298 -20.51 2.15 20.90
CA ALA A 298 -21.38 2.84 19.96
C ALA A 298 -21.92 4.16 20.53
N LYS A 299 -22.07 4.27 21.86
CA LYS A 299 -22.59 5.47 22.53
C LYS A 299 -21.50 6.43 23.01
N VAL A 300 -20.27 5.96 23.21
CA VAL A 300 -19.15 6.80 23.69
C VAL A 300 -18.88 7.97 22.74
N GLY A 301 -18.87 7.73 21.43
CA GLY A 301 -18.57 8.79 20.46
C GLY A 301 -19.57 9.94 20.51
N ALA A 302 -20.87 9.62 20.48
CA ALA A 302 -21.94 10.60 20.59
C ALA A 302 -21.92 11.31 21.96
N ALA A 303 -21.66 10.59 23.04
CA ALA A 303 -21.57 11.15 24.39
C ALA A 303 -20.42 12.17 24.51
N ILE A 304 -19.23 11.88 23.96
CA ILE A 304 -18.10 12.81 23.93
C ILE A 304 -18.44 14.04 23.10
N LEU A 305 -18.93 13.86 21.87
CA LEU A 305 -19.28 14.97 20.97
C LEU A 305 -20.29 15.94 21.59
N ALA A 306 -21.26 15.44 22.35
CA ALA A 306 -22.29 16.25 23.01
C ALA A 306 -21.76 17.11 24.18
N ILE A 307 -20.62 16.76 24.79
CA ILE A 307 -20.06 17.48 25.94
C ILE A 307 -18.84 18.33 25.61
N LEU A 308 -18.14 18.06 24.50
CA LEU A 308 -17.00 18.86 24.04
C LEU A 308 -17.27 20.38 23.97
N PRO A 309 -18.41 20.89 23.45
CA PRO A 309 -18.65 22.32 23.37
C PRO A 309 -19.02 22.99 24.70
N LYS A 310 -19.30 22.22 25.76
CA LYS A 310 -19.72 22.76 27.06
C LYS A 310 -18.55 23.41 27.82
N PRO A 311 -18.79 24.33 28.77
CA PRO A 311 -17.74 24.81 29.67
C PRO A 311 -17.04 23.67 30.43
N THR A 312 -15.76 23.80 30.76
CA THR A 312 -14.94 22.72 31.36
C THR A 312 -15.58 22.06 32.58
N GLY A 313 -16.30 22.81 33.42
CA GLY A 313 -17.00 22.27 34.61
C GLY A 313 -18.24 21.40 34.32
N GLU A 314 -18.78 21.45 33.09
CA GLU A 314 -20.00 20.76 32.68
C GLU A 314 -19.75 19.59 31.70
N ARG A 315 -18.47 19.26 31.45
CA ARG A 315 -18.06 18.22 30.49
C ARG A 315 -18.18 16.82 31.07
N ARG A 316 -19.39 16.42 31.44
CA ARG A 316 -19.66 15.12 32.02
C ARG A 316 -20.75 14.37 31.25
N ALA A 317 -20.46 13.13 30.86
CA ALA A 317 -21.44 12.23 30.26
C ALA A 317 -21.43 10.85 30.91
N ALA A 318 -22.63 10.31 31.15
CA ALA A 318 -22.80 8.93 31.54
C ALA A 318 -22.78 8.03 30.29
N VAL A 319 -22.02 6.93 30.36
CA VAL A 319 -21.96 5.93 29.29
C VAL A 319 -22.42 4.58 29.85
N PRO A 320 -23.29 3.84 29.15
CA PRO A 320 -23.81 2.58 29.68
C PRO A 320 -22.79 1.44 29.51
N LEU A 321 -22.93 0.43 30.38
CA LEU A 321 -22.27 -0.86 30.20
C LEU A 321 -23.19 -1.81 29.43
N THR A 322 -22.59 -2.63 28.58
CA THR A 322 -23.26 -3.71 27.86
C THR A 322 -22.63 -5.04 28.27
N PRO A 323 -23.43 -6.07 28.62
CA PRO A 323 -22.92 -7.41 28.85
C PRO A 323 -22.23 -7.94 27.59
N THR A 324 -21.02 -8.47 27.72
CA THR A 324 -20.27 -9.06 26.61
C THR A 324 -19.82 -10.45 27.01
N LYS A 325 -20.27 -11.45 26.27
CA LYS A 325 -19.87 -12.83 26.50
C LYS A 325 -18.41 -13.05 26.13
N ALA A 326 -17.76 -13.96 26.83
CA ALA A 326 -16.48 -14.49 26.39
C ALA A 326 -16.57 -15.10 24.99
N ALA A 327 -15.52 -14.93 24.20
CA ALA A 327 -15.47 -15.45 22.84
C ALA A 327 -15.39 -16.99 22.84
N PHE A 328 -14.75 -17.56 23.86
CA PHE A 328 -14.74 -18.99 24.12
C PHE A 328 -15.36 -19.28 25.49
N THR A 329 -16.55 -19.87 25.46
CA THR A 329 -17.41 -20.08 26.63
C THR A 329 -17.04 -21.33 27.44
N THR A 330 -17.51 -21.40 28.69
CA THR A 330 -17.34 -22.57 29.55
C THR A 330 -17.97 -23.83 28.93
N GLU A 331 -19.12 -23.67 28.27
CA GLU A 331 -19.86 -24.74 27.60
C GLU A 331 -19.03 -25.28 26.43
N GLN A 332 -18.47 -24.39 25.60
CA GLN A 332 -17.60 -24.79 24.49
C GLN A 332 -16.33 -25.49 24.98
N ALA A 333 -15.69 -24.99 26.05
CA ALA A 333 -14.52 -25.64 26.64
C ALA A 333 -14.84 -27.01 27.22
N THR A 334 -15.99 -27.18 27.86
CA THR A 334 -16.47 -28.46 28.39
C THR A 334 -16.80 -29.45 27.28
N ALA A 335 -17.44 -28.97 26.20
CA ALA A 335 -17.78 -29.77 25.03
C ALA A 335 -16.56 -30.34 24.29
N LEU A 336 -15.36 -29.80 24.51
CA LEU A 336 -14.13 -30.39 23.98
C LEU A 336 -13.81 -31.75 24.59
N GLY A 337 -14.38 -32.14 25.74
CA GLY A 337 -14.22 -33.49 26.28
C GLY A 337 -12.77 -33.88 26.61
N ILE A 338 -11.96 -32.94 27.09
CA ILE A 338 -10.56 -33.21 27.47
C ILE A 338 -10.53 -33.80 28.88
N THR A 339 -10.51 -35.12 29.00
CA THR A 339 -10.77 -35.82 30.27
C THR A 339 -9.62 -36.71 30.74
N GLN A 340 -8.80 -37.22 29.84
CA GLN A 340 -7.80 -38.24 30.15
C GLN A 340 -6.55 -38.14 29.26
N LYS A 341 -5.49 -38.85 29.66
CA LYS A 341 -4.27 -38.96 28.86
C LYS A 341 -4.50 -39.91 27.67
N MET A 342 -4.27 -39.42 26.47
CA MET A 342 -4.33 -40.22 25.24
C MET A 342 -2.99 -40.91 24.97
N GLY A 343 -1.88 -40.19 25.16
CA GLY A 343 -0.53 -40.69 24.96
C GLY A 343 0.51 -39.77 25.56
N ASP A 344 1.69 -40.30 25.84
CA ASP A 344 2.84 -39.50 26.26
C ASP A 344 4.14 -40.11 25.78
N PHE A 345 5.17 -39.27 25.72
CA PHE A 345 6.52 -39.73 25.45
C PHE A 345 7.54 -38.86 26.16
N GLN A 346 8.64 -39.46 26.58
CA GLN A 346 9.75 -38.76 27.20
C GLN A 346 11.06 -39.08 26.47
N THR A 347 11.86 -38.05 26.27
CA THR A 347 13.25 -38.22 25.83
C THR A 347 14.20 -37.56 26.83
N GLN A 348 15.43 -38.06 26.86
CA GLN A 348 16.52 -37.51 27.65
C GLN A 348 17.57 -36.87 26.73
N PHE A 349 18.29 -35.89 27.25
CA PHE A 349 19.38 -35.23 26.53
C PHE A 349 20.57 -34.94 27.45
N PRO A 350 21.81 -35.04 26.93
CA PRO A 350 23.02 -34.76 27.69
C PRO A 350 23.13 -33.26 28.01
N HIS A 351 23.93 -32.94 29.02
CA HIS A 351 24.15 -31.56 29.40
C HIS A 351 24.87 -30.76 28.31
N ALA A 352 24.24 -29.67 27.89
CA ALA A 352 24.87 -28.57 27.18
C ALA A 352 24.02 -27.31 27.42
N PRO A 353 24.62 -26.13 27.69
CA PRO A 353 23.86 -24.91 27.96
C PRO A 353 22.82 -24.58 26.88
N TYR A 354 23.19 -24.67 25.60
CA TYR A 354 22.27 -24.40 24.49
C TYR A 354 21.06 -25.34 24.46
N ARG A 355 21.20 -26.60 24.92
CA ARG A 355 20.09 -27.55 24.97
C ARG A 355 19.07 -27.14 26.01
N ASN A 356 19.52 -26.68 27.18
CA ASN A 356 18.61 -26.19 28.21
C ASN A 356 17.80 -24.99 27.71
N THR A 357 18.46 -24.05 27.05
CA THR A 357 17.82 -22.87 26.45
C THR A 357 16.85 -23.26 25.33
N ASN A 358 17.33 -23.92 24.28
CA ASN A 358 16.54 -24.16 23.07
C ASN A 358 15.40 -25.16 23.27
N ILE A 359 15.66 -26.28 23.97
CA ILE A 359 14.63 -27.29 24.26
C ILE A 359 13.62 -26.72 25.25
N GLY A 360 14.09 -25.97 26.26
CA GLY A 360 13.22 -25.32 27.24
C GLY A 360 12.33 -24.26 26.62
N THR A 361 12.85 -23.42 25.72
CA THR A 361 12.05 -22.44 24.96
C THR A 361 11.01 -23.12 24.09
N ALA A 362 11.39 -24.16 23.33
CA ALA A 362 10.44 -24.93 22.54
C ALA A 362 9.36 -25.60 23.42
N ALA A 363 9.74 -26.20 24.55
CA ALA A 363 8.80 -26.82 25.49
C ALA A 363 7.76 -25.80 26.00
N ARG A 364 8.21 -24.63 26.47
CA ARG A 364 7.30 -23.57 26.95
C ARG A 364 6.31 -23.12 25.88
N LYS A 365 6.75 -23.01 24.61
CA LYS A 365 5.87 -22.62 23.49
C LYS A 365 4.87 -23.71 23.10
N ILE A 366 5.26 -24.99 23.19
CA ILE A 366 4.37 -26.12 22.91
C ILE A 366 3.34 -26.31 24.03
N ASN A 367 3.73 -26.05 25.27
CA ASN A 367 2.90 -26.27 26.46
C ASN A 367 1.60 -25.45 26.42
N GLY A 368 0.47 -26.10 26.67
CA GLY A 368 -0.84 -25.45 26.67
C GLY A 368 -1.47 -25.31 25.28
N THR A 369 -0.89 -25.91 24.24
CA THR A 369 -1.51 -25.91 22.90
C THR A 369 -2.83 -26.67 22.96
N LEU A 370 -3.92 -25.95 22.74
CA LEU A 370 -5.27 -26.50 22.61
C LEU A 370 -5.60 -26.65 21.12
N LEU A 371 -5.99 -27.85 20.70
CA LEU A 371 -6.45 -28.16 19.35
C LEU A 371 -7.92 -28.56 19.42
N LYS A 372 -8.79 -27.83 18.74
CA LYS A 372 -10.19 -28.24 18.54
C LYS A 372 -10.25 -29.44 17.58
N PRO A 373 -11.37 -30.18 17.51
CA PRO A 373 -11.56 -31.22 16.52
C PRO A 373 -11.22 -30.70 15.10
N ASN A 374 -10.48 -31.51 14.34
CA ASN A 374 -10.01 -31.23 12.99
C ASN A 374 -8.97 -30.10 12.84
N GLU A 375 -8.47 -29.53 13.93
CA GLU A 375 -7.34 -28.61 13.87
C GLU A 375 -6.01 -29.36 13.72
N THR A 376 -5.07 -28.73 13.00
CA THR A 376 -3.73 -29.27 12.78
C THR A 376 -2.73 -28.60 13.71
N PHE A 377 -1.99 -29.42 14.46
CA PHE A 377 -0.77 -28.99 15.13
C PHE A 377 0.33 -28.75 14.08
N SER A 378 1.07 -27.66 14.22
CA SER A 378 2.30 -27.39 13.47
C SER A 378 3.35 -26.89 14.44
N LEU A 379 4.46 -27.63 14.57
CA LEU A 379 5.53 -27.24 15.49
C LEU A 379 6.13 -25.90 15.10
N ASN A 380 6.34 -25.65 13.80
CA ASN A 380 6.85 -24.38 13.32
C ASN A 380 5.88 -23.24 13.60
N LYS A 381 4.57 -23.39 13.33
CA LYS A 381 3.58 -22.34 13.63
C LYS A 381 3.57 -21.96 15.12
N ILE A 382 3.76 -22.92 16.02
CA ILE A 382 3.70 -22.72 17.47
C ILE A 382 5.02 -22.18 18.03
N VAL A 383 6.15 -22.75 17.59
CA VAL A 383 7.47 -22.42 18.14
C VAL A 383 8.05 -21.15 17.49
N GLY A 384 7.73 -20.91 16.21
CA GLY A 384 8.23 -19.82 15.39
C GLY A 384 9.65 -20.05 14.87
N GLU A 385 10.19 -19.04 14.21
CA GLU A 385 11.58 -19.02 13.74
C GLU A 385 12.55 -19.07 14.91
N ARG A 386 13.64 -19.83 14.76
CA ARG A 386 14.66 -19.98 15.81
C ARG A 386 15.63 -18.82 15.72
N THR A 387 15.30 -17.69 16.32
CA THR A 387 16.18 -16.51 16.42
C THR A 387 16.53 -16.16 17.87
N LYS A 388 17.54 -15.29 18.06
CA LYS A 388 17.91 -14.79 19.39
C LYS A 388 16.77 -14.01 20.04
N GLU A 389 16.07 -13.20 19.26
CA GLU A 389 14.89 -12.41 19.67
C GLU A 389 13.73 -13.31 20.10
N ASN A 390 13.60 -14.48 19.46
CA ASN A 390 12.61 -15.49 19.81
C ASN A 390 13.02 -16.40 20.98
N GLY A 391 14.13 -16.09 21.67
CA GLY A 391 14.60 -16.78 22.86
C GLY A 391 15.40 -18.05 22.60
N PHE A 392 15.99 -18.18 21.41
CA PHE A 392 16.89 -19.27 21.04
C PHE A 392 18.35 -18.84 21.05
N THR A 393 19.25 -19.82 21.05
CA THR A 393 20.69 -19.61 20.96
C THR A 393 21.32 -20.59 19.99
N GLU A 394 22.58 -20.36 19.64
CA GLU A 394 23.35 -21.23 18.77
C GLU A 394 23.63 -22.57 19.45
N GLY A 395 23.50 -23.64 18.69
CA GLY A 395 23.77 -24.99 19.15
C GLY A 395 24.00 -25.92 17.98
N TYR A 396 24.35 -27.18 18.25
CA TYR A 396 24.59 -28.13 17.17
C TYR A 396 23.28 -28.55 16.49
N ILE A 397 23.23 -28.39 15.17
CA ILE A 397 22.26 -28.92 14.23
C ILE A 397 22.91 -30.03 13.39
N ILE A 398 22.10 -30.74 12.61
CA ILE A 398 22.57 -31.71 11.63
C ILE A 398 22.18 -31.22 10.24
N SER A 399 23.16 -30.88 9.42
CA SER A 399 23.00 -30.44 8.03
C SER A 399 23.72 -31.42 7.12
N GLY A 400 23.02 -32.02 6.16
CA GLY A 400 23.64 -32.96 5.20
C GLY A 400 24.36 -34.17 5.84
N GLY A 401 24.01 -34.55 7.07
CA GLY A 401 24.70 -35.62 7.82
C GLY A 401 25.98 -35.19 8.56
N LYS A 402 26.21 -33.88 8.71
CA LYS A 402 27.30 -33.27 9.47
C LYS A 402 26.76 -32.45 10.64
N PHE A 403 27.52 -32.38 11.73
CA PHE A 403 27.22 -31.48 12.85
C PHE A 403 27.75 -30.08 12.57
N GLU A 404 26.86 -29.09 12.62
CA GLU A 404 27.17 -27.67 12.41
C GLU A 404 26.51 -26.84 13.51
N LYS A 405 27.04 -25.64 13.80
CA LYS A 405 26.41 -24.73 14.77
C LYS A 405 25.44 -23.81 14.05
N ASP A 406 24.21 -23.76 14.53
CA ASP A 406 23.19 -22.85 14.05
C ASP A 406 22.17 -22.55 15.17
N LEU A 407 21.34 -21.54 14.96
CA LEU A 407 20.30 -21.14 15.89
C LEU A 407 19.26 -22.25 16.07
N GLY A 408 18.87 -22.49 17.33
CA GLY A 408 17.88 -23.51 17.65
C GLY A 408 18.41 -24.94 17.62
N GLY A 409 19.73 -25.14 17.61
CA GLY A 409 20.35 -26.45 17.82
C GLY A 409 19.73 -27.19 19.01
N GLY A 410 19.32 -28.43 18.77
CA GLY A 410 18.65 -29.28 19.77
C GLY A 410 17.11 -29.26 19.76
N VAL A 411 16.43 -28.34 19.05
CA VAL A 411 14.95 -28.29 19.03
C VAL A 411 14.31 -29.55 18.41
N SER A 412 15.01 -30.28 17.56
CA SER A 412 14.55 -31.59 17.05
C SER A 412 14.31 -32.62 18.18
N GLN A 413 14.89 -32.42 19.37
CA GLN A 413 14.53 -33.20 20.56
C GLN A 413 13.05 -33.00 20.94
N SER A 414 12.59 -31.76 20.96
CA SER A 414 11.20 -31.41 21.24
C SER A 414 10.27 -31.92 20.14
N ALA A 415 10.69 -31.80 18.87
CA ALA A 415 9.95 -32.37 17.74
C ALA A 415 9.79 -33.89 17.88
N THR A 416 10.89 -34.63 18.10
CA THR A 416 10.86 -36.08 18.25
C THR A 416 9.99 -36.52 19.43
N THR A 417 10.06 -35.81 20.56
CA THR A 417 9.23 -36.13 21.74
C THR A 417 7.75 -35.88 21.46
N THR A 418 7.43 -34.75 20.82
CA THR A 418 6.05 -34.39 20.45
C THR A 418 5.47 -35.36 19.42
N PHE A 419 6.27 -35.75 18.42
CA PHE A 419 5.91 -36.75 17.42
C PHE A 419 5.53 -38.07 18.07
N ASN A 420 6.37 -38.60 18.98
CA ASN A 420 6.07 -39.86 19.65
C ASN A 420 4.86 -39.74 20.59
N ALA A 421 4.68 -38.60 21.28
CA ALA A 421 3.49 -38.40 22.11
C ALA A 421 2.20 -38.40 21.27
N ALA A 422 2.19 -37.70 20.12
CA ALA A 422 1.08 -37.74 19.17
C ALA A 422 0.87 -39.13 18.53
N PHE A 423 1.97 -39.83 18.25
CA PHE A 423 1.96 -41.22 17.77
C PHE A 423 1.29 -42.16 18.78
N PHE A 424 1.63 -42.09 20.07
CA PHE A 424 0.97 -42.93 21.08
C PHE A 424 -0.43 -42.44 21.44
N ALA A 425 -0.75 -41.17 21.19
CA ALA A 425 -2.10 -40.63 21.36
C ALA A 425 -3.10 -41.07 20.27
N GLY A 426 -2.65 -41.79 19.24
CA GLY A 426 -3.54 -42.24 18.15
C GLY A 426 -3.88 -41.17 17.11
N LEU A 427 -3.23 -39.99 17.15
CA LEU A 427 -3.47 -38.89 16.22
C LEU A 427 -2.85 -39.16 14.84
N LYS A 428 -3.47 -38.63 13.79
CA LYS A 428 -2.95 -38.73 12.41
C LYS A 428 -1.76 -37.79 12.18
N VAL A 429 -0.58 -38.36 11.99
CA VAL A 429 0.62 -37.59 11.60
C VAL A 429 0.52 -37.21 10.12
N LEU A 430 0.58 -35.92 9.83
CA LEU A 430 0.51 -35.37 8.47
C LEU A 430 1.90 -35.14 7.88
N GLU A 431 2.84 -34.71 8.70
CA GLU A 431 4.21 -34.41 8.30
C GLU A 431 5.16 -34.79 9.43
N HIS A 432 6.14 -35.63 9.10
CA HIS A 432 7.32 -35.83 9.93
C HIS A 432 8.48 -36.26 9.01
N LYS A 433 9.70 -35.96 9.44
CA LYS A 433 10.91 -36.37 8.73
C LYS A 433 11.96 -36.79 9.73
N ALA A 434 12.52 -37.98 9.59
CA ALA A 434 13.65 -38.39 10.42
C ALA A 434 14.93 -37.62 10.04
N HIS A 435 15.92 -37.57 10.95
CA HIS A 435 17.25 -37.11 10.56
C HIS A 435 17.84 -38.04 9.49
N SER A 436 18.77 -37.52 8.68
CA SER A 436 19.46 -38.32 7.67
C SER A 436 20.39 -39.38 8.26
N VAL A 437 20.80 -39.23 9.52
CA VAL A 437 21.69 -40.14 10.25
C VAL A 437 21.02 -40.58 11.53
N TYR A 438 21.29 -41.82 11.97
CA TYR A 438 20.73 -42.35 13.20
C TYR A 438 21.38 -41.71 14.43
N ILE A 439 20.56 -41.33 15.40
CA ILE A 439 20.99 -40.73 16.65
C ILE A 439 20.52 -41.61 17.81
N SER A 440 21.46 -42.20 18.53
CA SER A 440 21.21 -43.23 19.56
C SER A 440 20.29 -42.81 20.71
N ARG A 441 20.15 -41.50 20.98
CA ARG A 441 19.25 -40.98 22.02
C ARG A 441 17.77 -40.98 21.62
N TYR A 442 17.46 -41.23 20.35
CA TYR A 442 16.09 -41.29 19.84
C TYR A 442 15.63 -42.73 19.66
N PRO A 443 14.32 -43.00 19.75
CA PRO A 443 13.80 -44.33 19.45
C PRO A 443 14.09 -44.65 17.99
N VAL A 444 14.64 -45.84 17.74
CA VAL A 444 15.05 -46.26 16.40
C VAL A 444 13.88 -46.14 15.42
N GLY A 445 14.08 -45.42 14.33
CA GLY A 445 13.08 -45.21 13.28
C GLY A 445 11.92 -44.30 13.63
N ARG A 446 11.77 -43.83 14.88
CA ARG A 446 10.69 -42.93 15.32
C ARG A 446 11.24 -41.61 15.83
N GLU A 447 11.68 -40.77 14.91
CA GLU A 447 12.17 -39.43 15.20
C GLU A 447 11.60 -38.40 14.23
N ALA A 448 11.63 -37.15 14.66
CA ALA A 448 11.24 -36.01 13.86
C ALA A 448 12.30 -34.91 13.98
N THR A 449 12.80 -34.47 12.84
CA THR A 449 13.62 -33.27 12.69
C THR A 449 12.73 -32.09 12.31
N VAL A 450 13.23 -30.88 12.55
CA VAL A 450 12.52 -29.63 12.24
C VAL A 450 13.54 -28.60 11.78
N ALA A 451 13.19 -27.85 10.74
CA ALA A 451 13.98 -26.75 10.21
C ALA A 451 13.02 -25.67 9.71
N TRP A 452 13.12 -24.47 10.24
CA TRP A 452 12.24 -23.37 9.85
C TRP A 452 12.59 -22.86 8.44
N PRO A 453 11.61 -22.52 7.59
CA PRO A 453 10.18 -22.83 7.72
C PRO A 453 9.79 -24.19 7.10
N ASN A 454 10.74 -24.87 6.44
CA ASN A 454 10.44 -25.88 5.41
C ASN A 454 10.27 -27.33 5.91
N VAL A 455 10.83 -27.70 7.06
CA VAL A 455 10.68 -29.05 7.63
C VAL A 455 9.92 -28.91 8.92
N ASP A 456 8.71 -29.45 8.99
CA ASP A 456 7.82 -29.33 10.13
C ASP A 456 7.41 -30.68 10.71
N LEU A 457 6.90 -30.65 11.93
CA LEU A 457 6.11 -31.73 12.51
C LEU A 457 4.65 -31.28 12.53
N LYS A 458 3.80 -31.99 11.78
CA LYS A 458 2.36 -31.74 11.74
C LYS A 458 1.56 -32.99 12.05
N PHE A 459 0.52 -32.83 12.86
CA PHE A 459 -0.49 -33.87 13.08
C PHE A 459 -1.87 -33.25 13.19
N LEU A 460 -2.87 -33.98 12.72
CA LEU A 460 -4.27 -33.61 12.77
C LEU A 460 -4.89 -34.10 14.07
N ASN A 461 -5.71 -33.29 14.73
CA ASN A 461 -6.63 -33.75 15.75
C ASN A 461 -7.87 -34.39 15.11
N ASP A 462 -7.77 -35.66 14.75
CA ASP A 462 -8.84 -36.47 14.17
C ASP A 462 -9.65 -37.26 15.20
N SER A 463 -9.52 -36.94 16.49
CA SER A 463 -10.15 -37.68 17.59
C SER A 463 -11.65 -37.42 17.77
N GLY A 464 -12.19 -36.38 17.13
CA GLY A 464 -13.56 -35.90 17.35
C GLY A 464 -13.74 -35.06 18.63
N HIS A 465 -12.72 -34.97 19.47
CA HIS A 465 -12.69 -34.21 20.72
C HIS A 465 -11.56 -33.17 20.70
N GLY A 466 -11.51 -32.28 21.69
CA GLY A 466 -10.37 -31.39 21.88
C GLY A 466 -9.13 -32.15 22.36
N VAL A 467 -7.97 -31.60 22.03
CA VAL A 467 -6.67 -32.11 22.47
C VAL A 467 -5.89 -30.99 23.14
N LEU A 468 -5.33 -31.25 24.32
CA LEU A 468 -4.42 -30.35 25.02
C LEU A 468 -3.02 -30.96 25.07
N VAL A 469 -2.03 -30.23 24.56
CA VAL A 469 -0.62 -30.63 24.59
C VAL A 469 0.04 -30.03 25.82
N GLN A 470 0.54 -30.89 26.70
CA GLN A 470 1.34 -30.50 27.86
C GLN A 470 2.80 -30.89 27.63
N THR A 471 3.72 -30.03 28.05
CA THR A 471 5.14 -30.39 28.17
C THR A 471 5.62 -30.29 29.60
N VAL A 472 6.42 -31.26 30.03
CA VAL A 472 7.17 -31.21 31.28
C VAL A 472 8.65 -31.22 30.93
N PHE A 473 9.34 -30.14 31.29
CA PHE A 473 10.76 -29.95 30.97
C PHE A 473 11.59 -29.93 32.25
N LYS A 474 12.63 -30.77 32.29
CA LYS A 474 13.63 -30.78 33.35
C LYS A 474 14.98 -30.40 32.74
N PRO A 475 15.60 -29.27 33.13
CA PRO A 475 16.91 -28.90 32.62
C PRO A 475 17.97 -29.93 33.03
N SER A 476 18.96 -30.10 32.17
CA SER A 476 20.18 -30.87 32.47
C SER A 476 21.10 -30.08 33.40
N THR A 477 21.94 -30.77 34.17
CA THR A 477 23.05 -30.17 34.93
C THR A 477 24.36 -30.88 34.57
N PRO A 478 25.53 -30.30 34.84
CA PRO A 478 26.78 -31.03 34.71
C PRO A 478 26.70 -32.39 35.42
N GLY A 479 26.98 -33.48 34.69
CA GLY A 479 26.87 -34.85 35.20
C GLY A 479 25.47 -35.49 35.19
N ASN A 480 24.40 -34.75 34.88
CA ASN A 480 23.03 -35.30 34.83
C ASN A 480 22.29 -34.93 33.54
N SER A 481 21.64 -35.92 32.93
CA SER A 481 20.78 -35.70 31.77
C SER A 481 19.55 -34.86 32.11
N GLY A 482 19.17 -33.99 31.19
CA GLY A 482 17.87 -33.32 31.20
C GLY A 482 16.81 -34.20 30.54
N SER A 483 15.55 -33.80 30.67
CA SER A 483 14.44 -34.48 29.99
C SER A 483 13.38 -33.53 29.49
N ILE A 484 12.71 -33.94 28.42
CA ILE A 484 11.45 -33.36 27.98
C ILE A 484 10.44 -34.49 27.84
N ARG A 485 9.28 -34.31 28.46
CA ARG A 485 8.11 -35.19 28.31
C ARG A 485 6.99 -34.40 27.67
N VAL A 486 6.33 -34.98 26.67
CA VAL A 486 5.12 -34.42 26.06
C VAL A 486 3.97 -35.37 26.37
N ILE A 487 2.87 -34.81 26.86
CA ILE A 487 1.65 -35.53 27.23
C ILE A 487 0.50 -34.93 26.43
N ILE A 488 -0.26 -35.80 25.76
CA ILE A 488 -1.44 -35.44 24.98
C ILE A 488 -2.68 -35.83 25.78
N TRP A 489 -3.46 -34.82 26.17
CA TRP A 489 -4.73 -34.98 26.88
C TRP A 489 -5.90 -34.81 25.93
N GLY A 490 -6.99 -35.54 26.16
CA GLY A 490 -8.20 -35.49 25.34
C GLY A 490 -9.18 -36.58 25.75
N THR A 491 -9.89 -37.14 24.77
CA THR A 491 -10.67 -38.37 24.91
C THR A 491 -10.00 -39.50 24.15
N LYS A 492 -9.66 -40.59 24.85
CA LYS A 492 -8.92 -41.71 24.28
C LYS A 492 -9.83 -42.53 23.36
N VAL A 493 -9.46 -42.62 22.09
CA VAL A 493 -10.18 -43.41 21.05
C VAL A 493 -9.47 -44.75 20.77
N TRP A 494 -8.14 -44.76 20.86
CA TRP A 494 -7.29 -45.89 20.48
C TRP A 494 -6.32 -46.28 21.59
N ASP A 495 -6.08 -47.58 21.71
CA ASP A 495 -4.94 -48.15 22.40
C ASP A 495 -3.82 -48.39 21.39
N ILE A 496 -2.77 -47.57 21.43
CA ILE A 496 -1.65 -47.65 20.49
C ILE A 496 -0.49 -48.44 21.07
N THR A 497 -0.01 -49.41 20.29
CA THR A 497 1.28 -50.08 20.52
C THR A 497 2.18 -49.95 19.28
N ALA A 498 3.49 -50.11 19.47
CA ALA A 498 4.48 -49.97 18.40
C ALA A 498 5.28 -51.26 18.20
N GLY A 499 5.57 -51.59 16.95
CA GLY A 499 6.51 -52.64 16.55
C GLY A 499 7.57 -52.11 15.59
N GLN A 500 8.59 -52.93 15.31
CA GLN A 500 9.62 -52.59 14.33
C GLN A 500 10.18 -53.85 13.64
N SER A 501 10.68 -53.69 12.42
CA SER A 501 11.44 -54.73 11.73
C SER A 501 12.86 -54.86 12.29
N GLY A 502 13.59 -55.88 11.82
CA GLY A 502 15.06 -55.86 11.86
C GLY A 502 15.62 -54.71 11.02
N LYS A 503 16.88 -54.35 11.28
CA LYS A 503 17.64 -53.39 10.47
C LYS A 503 18.09 -54.06 9.18
N SER A 504 18.00 -53.36 8.05
CA SER A 504 18.46 -53.85 6.73
C SER A 504 19.23 -52.76 5.99
N ASN A 505 19.73 -53.05 4.80
CA ASN A 505 20.43 -52.08 3.93
C ASN A 505 21.54 -51.30 4.64
N PHE A 506 22.41 -52.02 5.35
CA PHE A 506 23.49 -51.40 6.13
C PHE A 506 24.45 -50.63 5.24
N LYS A 507 24.79 -49.42 5.66
CA LYS A 507 25.75 -48.52 5.01
C LYS A 507 26.90 -48.28 5.97
N GLN A 508 28.12 -48.56 5.54
CA GLN A 508 29.31 -48.34 6.36
C GLN A 508 29.79 -46.90 6.23
N PRO A 509 30.21 -46.27 7.34
CA PRO A 509 30.80 -44.94 7.30
C PRO A 509 32.21 -44.99 6.71
N VAL A 510 32.62 -43.92 6.04
CA VAL A 510 34.01 -43.77 5.54
C VAL A 510 34.75 -42.70 6.33
N VAL A 511 36.08 -42.77 6.33
CA VAL A 511 36.93 -41.72 6.91
C VAL A 511 37.04 -40.55 5.94
N GLN A 512 36.77 -39.33 6.43
CA GLN A 512 36.86 -38.10 5.66
C GLN A 512 37.70 -37.06 6.41
N TYR A 513 38.72 -36.54 5.74
CA TYR A 513 39.54 -35.45 6.27
C TYR A 513 38.99 -34.10 5.82
N ASN A 514 38.89 -33.14 6.74
CA ASN A 514 38.41 -31.79 6.44
C ASN A 514 39.41 -30.74 6.97
N PRO A 515 40.19 -30.09 6.08
CA PRO A 515 41.18 -29.09 6.47
C PRO A 515 40.58 -27.68 6.68
N ALA A 516 39.27 -27.49 6.49
CA ALA A 516 38.65 -26.17 6.60
C ALA A 516 38.75 -25.59 8.03
N PRO A 517 39.02 -24.28 8.17
CA PRO A 517 38.87 -23.58 9.44
C PRO A 517 37.44 -23.75 9.97
N GLY A 518 37.29 -24.15 11.24
CA GLY A 518 35.98 -24.42 11.84
C GLY A 518 35.43 -25.84 11.62
N CYS A 519 36.26 -26.80 11.19
CA CYS A 519 35.89 -28.21 11.17
C CYS A 519 35.46 -28.72 12.56
N GLU A 520 34.33 -29.41 12.60
CA GLU A 520 33.84 -30.14 13.76
C GLU A 520 34.05 -31.64 13.54
N ALA A 521 34.77 -32.31 14.44
CA ALA A 521 35.02 -33.74 14.35
C ALA A 521 33.72 -34.54 14.56
N GLN A 522 33.56 -35.65 13.83
CA GLN A 522 32.36 -36.48 13.89
C GLN A 522 32.73 -37.95 13.98
N ALA A 523 32.18 -38.64 14.98
CA ALA A 523 32.35 -40.07 15.12
C ALA A 523 31.49 -40.84 14.08
N PRO A 524 32.00 -41.98 13.56
CA PRO A 524 31.28 -42.76 12.57
C PRO A 524 30.02 -43.42 13.14
N THR A 525 28.93 -43.44 12.37
CA THR A 525 27.72 -44.21 12.69
C THR A 525 27.22 -44.96 11.45
N PRO A 526 26.98 -46.29 11.51
CA PRO A 526 26.42 -47.03 10.38
C PRO A 526 25.00 -46.57 10.02
N GLY A 527 24.70 -46.50 8.72
CA GLY A 527 23.36 -46.30 8.21
C GLY A 527 22.62 -47.63 8.05
N PHE A 528 21.29 -47.59 8.04
CA PHE A 528 20.42 -48.75 7.84
C PHE A 528 18.98 -48.28 7.56
N ASP A 529 18.18 -49.16 6.98
CA ASP A 529 16.74 -48.99 6.84
C ASP A 529 16.03 -49.76 7.99
N ILE A 530 14.93 -49.21 8.50
CA ILE A 530 14.07 -49.87 9.50
C ILE A 530 12.61 -49.50 9.26
N THR A 531 11.71 -50.48 9.36
CA THR A 531 10.26 -50.25 9.26
C THR A 531 9.64 -50.25 10.64
N ILE A 532 8.82 -49.22 10.90
CA ILE A 532 8.06 -49.05 12.14
C ILE A 532 6.60 -49.39 11.87
N TYR A 533 6.00 -50.11 12.80
CA TYR A 533 4.59 -50.44 12.78
C TYR A 533 3.87 -49.76 13.94
N ARG A 534 2.68 -49.24 13.68
CA ARG A 534 1.76 -48.65 14.66
C ARG A 534 0.48 -49.46 14.66
N TYR A 535 0.15 -50.05 15.80
CA TYR A 535 -1.02 -50.90 15.95
C TYR A 535 -2.10 -50.16 16.72
N PHE A 536 -3.29 -50.10 16.13
CA PHE A 536 -4.46 -49.46 16.70
C PHE A 536 -5.40 -50.54 17.22
N ALA A 537 -5.57 -50.58 18.54
CA ALA A 537 -6.53 -51.44 19.18
C ALA A 537 -7.65 -50.64 19.83
N LYS A 538 -8.82 -51.27 19.97
CA LYS A 538 -9.96 -50.76 20.74
C LYS A 538 -10.59 -51.95 21.44
N ASN A 539 -10.84 -51.84 22.74
CA ASN A 539 -11.39 -52.93 23.56
C ASN A 539 -10.60 -54.24 23.43
N GLY A 540 -9.26 -54.15 23.36
CA GLY A 540 -8.37 -55.31 23.22
C GLY A 540 -8.27 -55.93 21.82
N GLN A 541 -9.07 -55.49 20.85
CA GLN A 541 -9.01 -55.98 19.46
C GLN A 541 -8.20 -55.03 18.58
N ARG A 542 -7.25 -55.57 17.80
CA ARG A 542 -6.49 -54.79 16.79
C ARG A 542 -7.37 -54.56 15.56
N LEU A 543 -7.60 -53.29 15.22
CA LEU A 543 -8.51 -52.88 14.14
C LEU A 543 -7.78 -52.23 12.96
N LYS A 544 -6.61 -51.63 13.20
CA LYS A 544 -5.85 -50.94 12.16
C LYS A 544 -4.34 -51.06 12.39
N THR A 545 -3.59 -51.08 11.31
CA THR A 545 -2.13 -51.06 11.31
C THR A 545 -1.64 -49.98 10.36
N GLU A 546 -0.73 -49.14 10.81
CA GLU A 546 0.04 -48.23 9.96
C GLU A 546 1.49 -48.65 9.97
N GLN A 547 2.21 -48.35 8.90
CA GLN A 547 3.65 -48.55 8.83
C GLN A 547 4.34 -47.43 8.07
N PHE A 548 5.61 -47.20 8.40
CA PHE A 548 6.49 -46.34 7.62
C PHE A 548 7.94 -46.83 7.76
N THR A 549 8.74 -46.56 6.73
CA THR A 549 10.16 -46.94 6.72
C THR A 549 11.03 -45.72 6.88
N THR A 550 11.91 -45.76 7.88
CA THR A 550 12.94 -44.74 8.10
C THR A 550 14.25 -45.24 7.52
N LYS A 551 14.89 -44.39 6.73
CA LYS A 551 16.17 -44.67 6.06
C LYS A 551 17.26 -43.80 6.63
N TYR A 552 18.27 -44.43 7.21
CA TYR A 552 19.46 -43.74 7.72
C TYR A 552 20.62 -43.91 6.75
N ASN A 553 21.34 -42.82 6.52
CA ASN A 553 22.65 -42.81 5.91
C ASN A 553 23.72 -43.07 6.97
N ALA A 554 24.89 -43.51 6.52
CA ALA A 554 26.05 -43.58 7.39
C ALA A 554 26.54 -42.15 7.70
N ALA A 555 26.88 -41.89 8.95
CA ALA A 555 27.61 -40.69 9.34
C ALA A 555 29.11 -41.00 9.26
N ASN A 556 29.84 -40.32 8.38
CA ASN A 556 31.27 -40.54 8.19
C ASN A 556 32.11 -40.18 9.43
N ASP A 557 33.29 -40.79 9.55
CA ASP A 557 34.33 -40.41 10.52
C ASP A 557 35.02 -39.14 10.01
N ILE A 558 34.58 -37.97 10.48
CA ILE A 558 35.16 -36.68 10.08
C ILE A 558 36.32 -36.36 11.00
N ARG A 559 37.52 -36.34 10.41
CA ARG A 559 38.77 -35.96 11.07
C ARG A 559 39.19 -34.58 10.61
N CYS A 560 39.32 -33.65 11.56
CA CYS A 560 39.73 -32.29 11.24
C CYS A 560 41.22 -32.21 10.95
N GLY A 561 41.56 -31.45 9.92
CA GLY A 561 42.92 -31.31 9.40
C GLY A 561 43.12 -31.98 8.04
N PRO A 562 44.31 -31.76 7.42
CA PRO A 562 44.67 -32.41 6.17
C PRO A 562 44.80 -33.91 6.35
N LYS A 563 44.61 -34.66 5.26
CA LYS A 563 44.85 -36.10 5.26
C LYS A 563 46.34 -36.36 5.55
N PRO A 564 46.70 -37.24 6.51
CA PRO A 564 48.09 -37.63 6.72
C PRO A 564 48.73 -38.07 5.40
N GLY A 565 49.90 -37.51 5.08
CA GLY A 565 50.61 -37.78 3.83
C GLY A 565 50.24 -36.89 2.63
N THR A 566 49.34 -35.90 2.78
CA THR A 566 49.11 -34.86 1.76
C THR A 566 49.82 -33.57 2.16
N ILE A 567 50.69 -33.04 1.28
CA ILE A 567 51.32 -31.73 1.46
C ILE A 567 50.22 -30.66 1.38
N PRO A 568 50.05 -29.76 2.37
CA PRO A 568 49.08 -28.69 2.29
C PRO A 568 49.41 -27.77 1.11
N THR A 569 48.49 -27.63 0.15
CA THR A 569 48.59 -26.58 -0.86
C THR A 569 48.48 -25.22 -0.14
N PRO A 570 49.41 -24.26 -0.35
CA PRO A 570 49.30 -22.94 0.26
C PRO A 570 47.98 -22.28 -0.19
N PRO A 571 47.34 -21.45 0.65
CA PRO A 571 46.21 -20.65 0.19
C PRO A 571 46.65 -19.78 -1.00
N PRO A 572 45.77 -19.49 -1.98
CA PRO A 572 46.10 -18.60 -3.08
C PRO A 572 46.60 -17.27 -2.49
N GLY A 573 47.84 -16.91 -2.79
CA GLY A 573 48.46 -15.70 -2.28
C GLY A 573 47.57 -14.50 -2.53
N GLY A 574 47.24 -13.78 -1.46
CA GLY A 574 46.75 -12.42 -1.58
C GLY A 574 47.78 -11.65 -2.40
N THR A 575 47.34 -11.08 -3.52
CA THR A 575 48.09 -10.05 -4.24
C THR A 575 48.37 -8.92 -3.27
N THR A 576 49.59 -8.88 -2.74
CA THR A 576 50.17 -7.67 -2.17
C THR A 576 50.31 -6.67 -3.32
N THR A 577 49.44 -5.68 -3.31
CA THR A 577 49.60 -4.46 -4.12
C THR A 577 50.99 -3.89 -3.84
N PRO A 578 51.82 -3.58 -4.86
CA PRO A 578 53.10 -2.90 -4.63
C PRO A 578 52.85 -1.50 -4.08
N PRO A 579 53.75 -0.94 -3.24
CA PRO A 579 53.69 0.47 -2.89
C PRO A 579 53.82 1.29 -4.18
N GLY A 580 52.78 2.08 -4.48
CA GLY A 580 52.76 2.97 -5.63
C GLY A 580 53.96 3.91 -5.61
N ARG A 581 54.68 3.96 -6.73
CA ARG A 581 55.62 5.06 -7.01
C ARG A 581 54.84 6.37 -6.95
N VAL A 582 55.29 7.26 -6.07
CA VAL A 582 54.86 8.65 -6.01
C VAL A 582 55.12 9.29 -7.37
N LYS A 583 54.05 9.83 -7.98
CA LYS A 583 54.10 10.68 -9.17
C LYS A 583 54.66 12.06 -8.75
N PRO A 584 55.64 12.65 -9.45
CA PRO A 584 56.08 14.01 -9.16
C PRO A 584 54.98 15.02 -9.53
N PRO A 585 54.91 16.18 -8.87
CA PRO A 585 53.85 17.16 -9.10
C PRO A 585 54.05 17.86 -10.46
N THR A 586 53.08 17.70 -11.35
CA THR A 586 52.91 18.58 -12.51
C THR A 586 52.11 19.81 -12.08
N ARG A 587 52.76 20.97 -12.17
CA ARG A 587 52.22 22.33 -11.99
C ARG A 587 51.06 22.60 -12.98
N PRO A 588 50.05 23.41 -12.62
CA PRO A 588 48.92 23.70 -13.51
C PRO A 588 49.33 24.71 -14.59
N ALA A 589 48.83 24.49 -15.81
CA ALA A 589 48.74 25.50 -16.85
C ALA A 589 47.43 25.30 -17.62
N SER A 590 46.54 26.28 -17.43
CA SER A 590 45.33 26.66 -18.19
C SER A 590 44.18 25.65 -18.30
#